data_AF-A0A077NI86-F1
#
_entry.id   AF-A0A077NI86-F1
#
_cell.length_a   1.000
_cell.length_b   1.000
_cell.length_c   1.000
_cell.angle_alpha   90.00
_cell.angle_beta   90.00
_cell.angle_gamma   90.00
#
_symmetry.space_group_name_H-M   'P 1'
#
loop_
_entity.id
_entity.type
_entity.pdbx_description
1 polymer ?
#
loop_
_entity_poly.entity_id
_entity_poly.type
_entity_poly.pdbx_seq_one_letter_code
_entity_poly.pdbx_strand_id
1 'polypeptide(L)'
;MPLKLQQESPSDNDLFEGESHKKVAERMAGVLREVDNNIVGLEGELGSGKSTIINLLKGELGTEYRFIEFDAERYHHGNTKKALIEVIYKGLSNETGADQKKLDTYRNQALGNIIEYEKKVNSRLSWWTVMFILCSLLAVQMIRYLFIDISTLMMTDKAVSKLVLLLEAIGFLSPGILLLALLMKRVFSTKPENKKQKDKDKESITIGDLFKRNSTDIISETWMVNREVGTIELHNALSGFTDKDTLHHDLRFILIIDNLDRIVPDKVKELWSDMELIAGTTHEYFRVIIPYSARQVASSLDMEGHSGREFIAKRIPVTFSVPPLITAGWQDAFKTMWSQTVSDSDEASCTEVIQLVERWRPQQYPRITPRLLKKLVNDIYILNLTVPVGSPEEPSRFVLIAL
;
A
#
# COMPACT_ATOMS: atom_id res chain seq x y z
N MET A 1 -29.99 -27.30 26.01
CA MET A 1 -29.97 -26.01 25.30
C MET A 1 -28.77 -25.95 24.36
N PRO A 2 -28.79 -25.14 23.29
CA PRO A 2 -27.58 -24.90 22.50
C PRO A 2 -26.49 -24.24 23.35
N LEU A 3 -25.25 -24.69 23.20
CA LEU A 3 -24.07 -24.09 23.85
C LEU A 3 -23.96 -22.62 23.40
N LYS A 4 -24.12 -21.69 24.34
CA LYS A 4 -23.99 -20.25 24.09
C LYS A 4 -22.83 -19.71 24.91
N LEU A 5 -21.80 -19.20 24.24
CA LEU A 5 -20.60 -18.62 24.85
C LEU A 5 -20.52 -17.12 24.57
N GLN A 6 -19.90 -16.38 25.48
CA GLN A 6 -19.56 -14.98 25.28
C GLN A 6 -18.52 -14.87 24.17
N GLN A 7 -18.74 -13.94 23.22
CA GLN A 7 -17.84 -13.71 22.10
C GLN A 7 -16.93 -12.51 22.35
N GLU A 8 -15.71 -12.55 21.82
CA GLU A 8 -14.73 -11.46 21.87
C GLU A 8 -15.02 -10.31 20.88
N SER A 9 -16.18 -10.30 20.24
CA SER A 9 -16.62 -9.19 19.40
C SER A 9 -16.82 -7.90 20.21
N PRO A 10 -16.60 -6.72 19.59
CA PRO A 10 -17.04 -5.45 20.13
C PRO A 10 -18.54 -5.51 20.47
N SER A 11 -18.93 -4.89 21.58
CA SER A 11 -20.34 -4.86 21.98
C SER A 11 -21.06 -3.73 21.24
N ASP A 12 -22.33 -3.94 20.88
CA ASP A 12 -23.16 -2.90 20.26
C ASP A 12 -23.74 -1.93 21.28
N ASN A 13 -23.84 -2.35 22.55
CA ASN A 13 -24.33 -1.55 23.65
C ASN A 13 -23.31 -1.52 24.79
N ASP A 14 -23.29 -0.42 25.54
CA ASP A 14 -22.50 -0.32 26.76
C ASP A 14 -23.23 -1.04 27.91
N LEU A 15 -22.66 -2.16 28.35
CA LEU A 15 -23.23 -2.99 29.43
C LEU A 15 -22.83 -2.48 30.83
N PHE A 16 -21.98 -1.47 30.91
CA PHE A 16 -21.44 -0.98 32.18
C PHE A 16 -22.24 0.20 32.73
N GLU A 17 -22.44 0.18 34.04
CA GLU A 17 -23.19 1.22 34.74
C GLU A 17 -22.57 2.62 34.49
N GLY A 18 -23.42 3.58 34.14
CA GLY A 18 -23.00 4.96 33.84
C GLY A 18 -22.66 5.25 32.37
N GLU A 19 -22.79 4.27 31.46
CA GLU A 19 -22.59 4.39 30.01
C GLU A 19 -21.27 5.09 29.65
N SER A 20 -20.21 4.71 30.36
CA SER A 20 -18.93 5.41 30.30
C SER A 20 -18.25 5.29 28.93
N HIS A 21 -18.35 4.13 28.25
CA HIS A 21 -17.82 3.95 26.90
C HIS A 21 -18.60 4.77 25.88
N LYS A 22 -19.93 4.82 26.01
CA LYS A 22 -20.80 5.62 25.15
C LYS A 22 -20.53 7.12 25.29
N LYS A 23 -20.39 7.63 26.52
CA LYS A 23 -19.99 9.02 26.77
C LYS A 23 -18.63 9.35 26.14
N VAL A 24 -17.66 8.44 26.21
CA VAL A 24 -16.37 8.65 25.52
C VAL A 24 -16.58 8.73 24.01
N ALA A 25 -17.35 7.81 23.42
CA ALA A 25 -17.65 7.83 21.99
C ALA A 25 -18.37 9.12 21.54
N GLU A 26 -19.38 9.58 22.29
CA GLU A 26 -20.10 10.84 22.03
C GLU A 26 -19.17 12.07 22.06
N ARG A 27 -18.27 12.13 23.06
CA ARG A 27 -17.30 13.24 23.18
C ARG A 27 -16.22 13.17 22.11
N MET A 28 -15.76 11.97 21.76
CA MET A 28 -14.87 11.75 20.61
C MET A 28 -15.52 12.24 19.32
N ALA A 29 -16.81 11.92 19.10
CA ALA A 29 -17.56 12.39 17.94
C ALA A 29 -17.64 13.92 17.87
N GLY A 30 -17.89 14.59 19.01
CA GLY A 30 -17.85 16.05 19.09
C GLY A 30 -16.49 16.63 18.67
N VAL A 31 -15.39 16.09 19.20
CA VAL A 31 -14.03 16.55 18.85
C VAL A 31 -13.69 16.31 17.37
N LEU A 32 -14.12 15.18 16.80
CA LEU A 32 -13.88 14.87 15.39
C LEU A 32 -14.64 15.82 14.44
N ARG A 33 -15.79 16.36 14.88
CA ARG A 33 -16.59 17.35 14.14
C ARG A 33 -16.05 18.78 14.21
N GLU A 34 -15.46 19.21 15.32
CA GLU A 34 -15.11 20.63 15.58
C GLU A 34 -13.78 21.14 14.98
N VAL A 35 -13.11 20.33 14.14
CA VAL A 35 -11.98 20.67 13.24
C VAL A 35 -10.84 21.53 13.81
N ASP A 36 -9.73 20.85 14.11
CA ASP A 36 -8.33 21.33 14.00
C ASP A 36 -7.33 20.18 14.27
N ASN A 37 -7.78 19.10 14.91
CA ASN A 37 -6.97 17.93 15.20
C ASN A 37 -7.19 16.80 14.19
N ASN A 38 -6.13 16.43 13.46
CA ASN A 38 -6.16 15.32 12.50
C ASN A 38 -5.93 13.96 13.13
N ILE A 39 -5.38 13.93 14.35
CA ILE A 39 -5.01 12.69 15.04
C ILE A 39 -5.66 12.69 16.43
N VAL A 40 -6.44 11.65 16.73
CA VAL A 40 -7.08 11.43 18.02
C VAL A 40 -6.66 10.07 18.58
N GLY A 41 -6.14 10.07 19.80
CA GLY A 41 -5.77 8.85 20.52
C GLY A 41 -6.91 8.29 21.34
N LEU A 42 -7.02 6.96 21.39
CA LEU A 42 -7.82 6.22 22.36
C LEU A 42 -6.90 5.33 23.21
N GLU A 43 -6.49 5.85 24.36
CA GLU A 43 -5.60 5.17 25.29
C GLU A 43 -6.37 4.17 26.15
N GLY A 44 -5.93 2.91 26.14
CA GLY A 44 -6.45 1.89 27.05
C GLY A 44 -5.59 0.63 27.07
N GLU A 45 -5.57 -0.07 28.19
CA GLU A 45 -4.89 -1.37 28.30
C GLU A 45 -5.53 -2.43 27.39
N LEU A 46 -4.86 -3.56 27.20
CA LEU A 46 -5.39 -4.66 26.42
C LEU A 46 -6.69 -5.20 27.06
N GLY A 47 -7.71 -5.42 26.24
CA GLY A 47 -9.01 -5.93 26.69
C GLY A 47 -9.91 -4.93 27.39
N SER A 48 -9.51 -3.66 27.55
CA SER A 48 -10.25 -2.61 28.27
C SER A 48 -11.58 -2.18 27.64
N GLY A 49 -11.81 -2.45 26.35
CA GLY A 49 -13.03 -2.02 25.64
C GLY A 49 -12.81 -1.03 24.50
N LYS A 50 -11.55 -0.73 24.12
CA LYS A 50 -11.21 0.17 22.99
C LYS A 50 -12.05 -0.09 21.73
N SER A 51 -12.13 -1.34 21.27
CA SER A 51 -12.90 -1.71 20.08
C SER A 51 -14.41 -1.51 20.25
N THR A 52 -14.94 -1.61 21.48
CA THR A 52 -16.35 -1.31 21.78
C THR A 52 -16.63 0.18 21.66
N ILE A 53 -15.76 1.05 22.19
CA ILE A 53 -15.86 2.50 22.03
C ILE A 53 -15.82 2.88 20.54
N ILE A 54 -14.91 2.28 19.78
CA ILE A 54 -14.83 2.51 18.32
C ILE A 54 -16.12 2.08 17.61
N ASN A 55 -16.73 0.95 18.02
CA ASN A 55 -17.99 0.49 17.44
C ASN A 55 -19.14 1.49 17.73
N LEU A 56 -19.23 1.97 18.97
CA LEU A 56 -20.21 3.00 19.35
C LEU A 56 -19.98 4.31 18.56
N LEU A 57 -18.72 4.72 18.41
CA LEU A 57 -18.34 5.89 17.62
C LEU A 57 -18.75 5.76 16.14
N LYS A 58 -18.62 4.57 15.54
CA LYS A 58 -19.12 4.30 14.19
C LYS A 58 -20.62 4.46 14.09
N GLY A 59 -21.37 4.04 15.12
CA GLY A 59 -22.81 4.27 15.21
C GLY A 59 -23.16 5.76 15.22
N GLU A 60 -22.43 6.57 16.00
CA GLU A 60 -22.65 8.01 16.15
C GLU A 60 -22.28 8.85 14.90
N LEU A 61 -21.27 8.42 14.13
CA LEU A 61 -20.72 9.18 13.00
C LEU A 61 -20.98 8.55 11.62
N GLY A 62 -21.62 7.38 11.54
CA GLY A 62 -21.71 6.58 10.31
C GLY A 62 -22.39 7.27 9.13
N THR A 63 -23.23 8.28 9.38
CA THR A 63 -23.87 9.08 8.32
C THR A 63 -22.93 10.15 7.77
N GLU A 64 -22.09 10.74 8.62
CA GLU A 64 -21.22 11.88 8.34
C GLU A 64 -19.82 11.48 7.84
N TYR A 65 -19.30 10.37 8.35
CA TYR A 65 -17.95 9.89 8.05
C TYR A 65 -17.96 8.46 7.51
N ARG A 66 -16.96 8.17 6.67
CA ARG A 66 -16.66 6.82 6.16
C ARG A 66 -15.47 6.24 6.88
N PHE A 67 -15.57 5.00 7.30
CA PHE A 67 -14.56 4.36 8.15
C PHE A 67 -13.66 3.45 7.33
N ILE A 68 -12.35 3.62 7.51
CA ILE A 68 -11.31 2.78 6.93
C ILE A 68 -10.52 2.17 8.07
N GLU A 69 -10.50 0.84 8.15
CA GLU A 69 -9.84 0.12 9.23
C GLU A 69 -8.54 -0.51 8.76
N PHE A 70 -7.45 -0.16 9.43
CA PHE A 70 -6.14 -0.71 9.20
C PHE A 70 -5.66 -1.46 10.46
N ASP A 71 -5.55 -2.78 10.34
CA ASP A 71 -5.05 -3.64 11.41
C ASP A 71 -3.53 -3.81 11.30
N ALA A 72 -2.79 -3.13 12.18
CA ALA A 72 -1.33 -3.17 12.17
C ALA A 72 -0.79 -4.58 12.42
N GLU A 73 -1.44 -5.38 13.27
CA GLU A 73 -1.04 -6.76 13.57
C GLU A 73 -1.15 -7.63 12.31
N ARG A 74 -2.19 -7.43 11.49
CA ARG A 74 -2.37 -8.19 10.25
C ARG A 74 -1.30 -7.89 9.19
N TYR A 75 -0.88 -6.64 9.07
CA TYR A 75 -0.08 -6.17 7.93
C TYR A 75 1.42 -6.00 8.20
N HIS A 76 1.89 -6.15 9.45
CA HIS A 76 3.29 -5.86 9.81
C HIS A 76 4.35 -6.81 9.24
N HIS A 77 3.99 -8.05 8.85
CA HIS A 77 4.93 -9.02 8.30
C HIS A 77 5.35 -8.72 6.85
N GLY A 78 4.65 -7.82 6.17
CA GLY A 78 4.93 -7.42 4.79
C GLY A 78 5.43 -5.97 4.69
N ASN A 79 5.26 -5.38 3.51
CA ASN A 79 5.44 -3.94 3.33
C ASN A 79 4.19 -3.20 3.83
N THR A 80 4.32 -2.56 4.99
CA THR A 80 3.22 -1.87 5.67
C THR A 80 2.67 -0.70 4.85
N LYS A 81 3.52 0.04 4.14
CA LYS A 81 3.12 1.18 3.28
C LYS A 81 2.28 0.73 2.09
N LYS A 82 2.67 -0.37 1.45
CA LYS A 82 1.88 -1.03 0.40
C LYS A 82 0.51 -1.44 0.92
N ALA A 83 0.45 -2.04 2.11
CA ALA A 83 -0.81 -2.40 2.74
C ALA A 83 -1.68 -1.19 3.07
N LEU A 84 -1.09 -0.10 3.58
CA LEU A 84 -1.79 1.17 3.85
C LEU A 84 -2.42 1.73 2.58
N ILE A 85 -1.65 1.83 1.48
CA ILE A 85 -2.15 2.30 0.19
C ILE A 85 -3.32 1.44 -0.28
N GLU A 86 -3.19 0.12 -0.22
CA GLU A 86 -4.25 -0.82 -0.64
C GLU A 86 -5.53 -0.70 0.21
N VAL A 87 -5.38 -0.58 1.53
CA VAL A 87 -6.52 -0.47 2.46
C VAL A 87 -7.23 0.87 2.27
N ILE A 88 -6.49 1.97 2.16
CA ILE A 88 -7.05 3.30 1.91
C ILE A 88 -7.73 3.32 0.54
N TYR A 89 -7.05 2.86 -0.51
CA TYR A 89 -7.63 2.77 -1.85
C TYR A 89 -8.96 2.00 -1.86
N LYS A 90 -9.04 0.83 -1.20
CA LYS A 90 -10.28 0.04 -1.12
C LYS A 90 -11.39 0.77 -0.36
N GLY A 91 -11.03 1.50 0.70
CA GLY A 91 -11.97 2.33 1.45
C GLY A 91 -12.54 3.46 0.61
N LEU A 92 -11.72 4.06 -0.27
CA LEU A 92 -12.12 5.14 -1.15
C LEU A 92 -12.92 4.65 -2.37
N SER A 93 -12.52 3.53 -2.98
CA SER A 93 -13.12 2.99 -4.21
C SER A 93 -14.57 2.51 -4.04
N ASN A 94 -14.97 2.21 -2.81
CA ASN A 94 -16.32 1.72 -2.52
C ASN A 94 -17.36 2.85 -2.43
N GLU A 95 -16.93 4.11 -2.43
CA GLU A 95 -17.81 5.26 -2.19
C GLU A 95 -18.29 5.93 -3.49
N THR A 96 -19.55 6.37 -3.47
CA THR A 96 -20.14 7.15 -4.56
C THR A 96 -19.58 8.58 -4.52
N GLY A 97 -18.72 8.92 -5.47
CA GLY A 97 -18.05 10.24 -5.52
C GLY A 97 -16.52 10.17 -5.59
N ALA A 98 -15.95 8.98 -5.79
CA ALA A 98 -14.54 8.84 -6.12
C ALA A 98 -14.34 8.57 -7.63
N ASP A 99 -13.38 9.25 -8.27
CA ASP A 99 -12.95 8.93 -9.63
C ASP A 99 -12.07 7.68 -9.61
N GLN A 100 -12.69 6.54 -9.90
CA GLN A 100 -12.04 5.24 -9.90
C GLN A 100 -10.82 5.18 -10.83
N LYS A 101 -10.85 5.87 -11.98
CA LYS A 101 -9.72 5.82 -12.92
C LYS A 101 -8.50 6.52 -12.35
N LYS A 102 -8.69 7.69 -11.73
CA LYS A 102 -7.60 8.43 -11.08
C LYS A 102 -7.07 7.69 -9.86
N LEU A 103 -7.95 7.13 -9.03
CA LEU A 103 -7.55 6.28 -7.91
C LEU A 103 -6.69 5.10 -8.38
N ASP A 104 -7.09 4.43 -9.45
CA ASP A 104 -6.32 3.33 -10.05
C ASP A 104 -4.95 3.80 -10.56
N THR A 105 -4.88 4.96 -11.19
CA THR A 105 -3.60 5.55 -11.66
C THR A 105 -2.65 5.80 -10.51
N TYR A 106 -3.07 6.52 -9.46
CA TYR A 106 -2.22 6.84 -8.32
C TYR A 106 -1.81 5.60 -7.52
N ARG A 107 -2.71 4.64 -7.35
CA ARG A 107 -2.40 3.33 -6.74
C ARG A 107 -1.32 2.62 -7.55
N ASN A 108 -1.51 2.47 -8.86
CA ASN A 108 -0.58 1.73 -9.70
C ASN A 108 0.79 2.41 -9.80
N GLN A 109 0.83 3.74 -9.81
CA GLN A 109 2.07 4.49 -9.77
C GLN A 109 2.83 4.27 -8.44
N ALA A 110 2.13 4.37 -7.31
CA ALA A 110 2.74 4.22 -5.98
C ALA A 110 3.23 2.79 -5.71
N LEU A 111 2.50 1.78 -6.22
CA LEU A 111 2.89 0.39 -6.11
C LEU A 111 4.00 -0.01 -7.10
N GLY A 112 4.42 0.89 -7.99
CA GLY A 112 5.42 0.61 -9.01
C GLY A 112 4.92 -0.34 -10.10
N ASN A 113 3.61 -0.44 -10.29
CA ASN A 113 3.01 -1.26 -11.35
C ASN A 113 3.18 -0.63 -12.74
N ILE A 114 3.43 0.68 -12.83
CA ILE A 114 3.67 1.42 -14.07
C ILE A 114 5.15 1.79 -14.11
N ILE A 115 5.89 1.25 -15.09
CA ILE A 115 7.25 1.69 -15.39
C ILE A 115 7.22 2.29 -16.78
N GLU A 116 7.29 3.62 -16.84
CA GLU A 116 7.53 4.34 -18.09
C GLU A 116 9.04 4.31 -18.36
N TYR A 117 9.45 3.73 -19.49
CA TYR A 117 10.84 3.78 -19.92
C TYR A 117 10.94 4.42 -21.30
N GLU A 118 11.87 5.36 -21.45
CA GLU A 118 12.19 5.95 -22.75
C GLU A 118 13.05 4.97 -23.54
N LYS A 119 12.51 4.42 -24.62
CA LYS A 119 13.28 3.60 -25.56
C LYS A 119 13.72 4.46 -26.73
N LYS A 120 15.00 4.82 -26.75
CA LYS A 120 15.63 5.44 -27.93
C LYS A 120 15.81 4.39 -29.02
N VAL A 121 14.91 4.36 -29.99
CA VAL A 121 15.03 3.47 -31.15
C VAL A 121 15.87 4.18 -32.21
N ASN A 122 17.14 3.81 -32.28
CA ASN A 122 18.04 4.27 -33.34
C ASN A 122 17.92 3.34 -34.55
N SER A 123 17.46 3.88 -35.67
CA SER A 123 17.46 3.16 -36.95
C SER A 123 18.90 2.96 -37.44
N ARG A 124 19.35 1.71 -37.56
CA ARG A 124 20.72 1.34 -37.95
C ARG A 124 21.00 1.39 -39.47
N LEU A 125 20.33 2.25 -40.22
CA LEU A 125 20.57 2.37 -41.67
C LEU A 125 21.81 3.23 -41.90
N SER A 126 22.91 2.57 -42.24
CA SER A 126 24.16 3.23 -42.60
C SER A 126 24.00 4.01 -43.90
N TRP A 127 24.67 5.17 -44.00
CA TRP A 127 24.73 5.95 -45.24
C TRP A 127 25.23 5.11 -46.43
N TRP A 128 26.12 4.16 -46.18
CA TRP A 128 26.61 3.22 -47.20
C TRP A 128 25.53 2.30 -47.77
N THR A 129 24.58 1.88 -46.93
CA THR A 129 23.44 1.05 -47.37
C THR A 129 22.52 1.84 -48.30
N VAL A 130 22.28 3.12 -48.00
CA VAL A 130 21.45 3.98 -48.86
C VAL A 130 22.15 4.35 -50.15
N MET A 131 23.46 4.66 -50.11
CA MET A 131 24.26 4.83 -51.32
C MET A 131 24.25 3.56 -52.18
N PHE A 132 24.31 2.38 -51.56
CA PHE A 132 24.19 1.12 -52.29
C PHE A 132 22.83 0.96 -52.96
N ILE A 133 21.72 1.27 -52.27
CA ILE A 133 20.38 1.25 -52.86
C ILE A 133 20.28 2.24 -54.04
N LEU A 134 20.76 3.49 -53.88
CA LEU A 134 20.77 4.50 -54.94
C LEU A 134 21.61 4.06 -56.15
N CYS A 135 22.82 3.53 -55.92
CA CYS A 135 23.65 2.98 -56.99
C CYS A 135 22.97 1.81 -57.69
N SER A 136 22.27 0.94 -56.94
CA SER A 136 21.55 -0.20 -57.53
C SER A 136 20.39 0.26 -58.44
N LEU A 137 19.65 1.30 -58.05
CA LEU A 137 18.61 1.91 -58.87
C LEU A 137 19.20 2.56 -60.13
N LEU A 138 20.31 3.29 -60.00
CA LEU A 138 21.02 3.88 -61.13
C LEU A 138 21.54 2.82 -62.11
N ALA A 139 22.09 1.72 -61.60
CA ALA A 139 22.58 0.63 -62.44
C ALA A 139 21.46 -0.01 -63.28
N VAL A 140 20.28 -0.21 -62.68
CA VAL A 140 19.08 -0.72 -63.40
C VAL A 140 18.64 0.24 -64.50
N GLN A 141 18.77 1.56 -64.30
CA GLN A 141 18.43 2.52 -65.35
C GLN A 141 19.48 2.55 -66.46
N MET A 142 20.77 2.48 -66.11
CA MET A 142 21.88 2.53 -67.06
C MET A 142 22.04 1.26 -67.90
N ILE A 143 21.61 0.10 -67.41
CA ILE A 143 21.69 -1.16 -68.17
C ILE A 143 20.92 -1.07 -69.49
N ARG A 144 19.79 -0.35 -69.50
CA ARG A 144 18.95 -0.17 -70.69
C ARG A 144 19.68 0.61 -71.78
N TYR A 145 20.33 1.71 -71.39
CA TYR A 145 21.10 2.54 -72.32
C TYR A 145 22.33 1.78 -72.83
N LEU A 146 23.04 1.09 -71.95
CA LEU A 146 24.19 0.26 -72.30
C LEU A 146 23.84 -0.83 -73.33
N PHE A 147 22.71 -1.52 -73.16
CA PHE A 147 22.25 -2.54 -74.11
C PHE A 147 21.94 -1.94 -75.49
N ILE A 148 21.30 -0.77 -75.53
CA ILE A 148 20.98 -0.07 -76.78
C ILE A 148 22.29 0.32 -77.48
N ASP A 149 23.22 0.96 -76.78
CA ASP A 149 24.45 1.46 -77.37
C ASP A 149 25.39 0.32 -77.83
N ILE A 150 25.49 -0.77 -77.07
CA ILE A 150 26.23 -1.98 -77.50
C ILE A 150 25.58 -2.61 -78.74
N SER A 151 24.24 -2.69 -78.79
CA SER A 151 23.54 -3.25 -79.95
C SER A 151 23.73 -2.40 -81.20
N THR A 152 23.74 -1.07 -81.06
CA THR A 152 23.99 -0.15 -82.18
C THR A 152 25.44 -0.25 -82.67
N LEU A 153 26.42 -0.38 -81.77
CA LEU A 153 27.83 -0.61 -82.14
C LEU A 153 28.06 -1.95 -82.88
N MET A 154 27.27 -2.98 -82.55
CA MET A 154 27.36 -4.32 -83.15
C MET A 154 26.59 -4.45 -84.48
N MET A 155 25.43 -3.79 -84.61
CA MET A 155 24.53 -3.97 -85.76
C MET A 155 24.56 -2.83 -86.78
N THR A 156 25.12 -1.66 -86.43
CA THR A 156 25.21 -0.51 -87.32
C THR A 156 26.59 0.14 -87.20
N ASP A 157 27.29 0.41 -88.31
CA ASP A 157 28.60 1.11 -88.34
C ASP A 157 28.48 2.62 -87.97
N LYS A 158 27.63 2.97 -87.00
CA LYS A 158 27.54 4.31 -86.43
C LYS A 158 28.53 4.43 -85.28
N ALA A 159 29.35 5.48 -85.33
CA ALA A 159 30.30 5.79 -84.27
C ALA A 159 29.56 6.24 -82.99
N VAL A 160 29.42 5.34 -82.02
CA VAL A 160 29.02 5.70 -80.65
C VAL A 160 30.21 6.39 -79.98
N SER A 161 29.95 7.50 -79.27
CA SER A 161 30.99 8.20 -78.51
C SER A 161 31.53 7.30 -77.41
N LYS A 162 32.83 6.98 -77.48
CA LYS A 162 33.53 6.13 -76.49
C LYS A 162 33.39 6.64 -75.06
N LEU A 163 33.21 7.95 -74.88
CA LEU A 163 33.02 8.57 -73.56
C LEU A 163 31.63 8.27 -72.97
N VAL A 164 30.59 8.21 -73.81
CA VAL A 164 29.21 7.92 -73.37
C VAL A 164 29.12 6.47 -72.92
N LEU A 165 29.64 5.55 -73.72
CA LEU A 165 29.68 4.12 -73.39
C LEU A 165 30.51 3.83 -72.12
N LEU A 166 31.58 4.59 -71.88
CA LEU A 166 32.36 4.50 -70.65
C LEU A 166 31.57 4.98 -69.41
N LEU A 167 30.85 6.10 -69.53
CA LEU A 167 30.03 6.63 -68.44
C LEU A 167 28.85 5.70 -68.10
N GLU A 168 28.23 5.10 -69.11
CA GLU A 168 27.16 4.11 -68.94
C GLU A 168 27.67 2.83 -68.27
N ALA A 169 28.85 2.34 -68.69
CA ALA A 169 29.49 1.18 -68.07
C ALA A 169 29.86 1.45 -66.60
N ILE A 170 30.37 2.65 -66.27
CA ILE A 170 30.67 3.05 -64.90
C ILE A 170 29.37 3.16 -64.07
N GLY A 171 28.32 3.74 -64.64
CA GLY A 171 27.01 3.85 -64.01
C GLY A 171 26.40 2.48 -63.69
N PHE A 172 26.49 1.54 -64.63
CA PHE A 172 26.04 0.15 -64.45
C PHE A 172 26.87 -0.59 -63.39
N LEU A 173 28.19 -0.43 -63.38
CA LEU A 173 29.09 -1.09 -62.43
C LEU A 173 29.14 -0.39 -61.06
N SER A 174 28.48 0.75 -60.90
CA SER A 174 28.53 1.57 -59.68
C SER A 174 28.23 0.83 -58.37
N PRO A 175 27.27 -0.13 -58.26
CA PRO A 175 27.06 -0.87 -57.02
C PRO A 175 28.24 -1.79 -56.70
N GLY A 176 28.85 -2.39 -57.73
CA GLY A 176 30.03 -3.24 -57.60
C GLY A 176 31.26 -2.45 -57.18
N ILE A 177 31.46 -1.26 -57.75
CA ILE A 177 32.52 -0.33 -57.37
C ILE A 177 32.38 0.10 -55.90
N LEU A 178 31.15 0.40 -55.45
CA LEU A 178 30.88 0.76 -54.06
C LEU A 178 31.18 -0.41 -53.10
N LEU A 179 30.79 -1.64 -53.44
CA LEU A 179 31.11 -2.82 -52.64
C LEU A 179 32.62 -3.09 -52.60
N LEU A 180 33.33 -2.93 -53.73
CA LEU A 180 34.78 -3.04 -53.80
C LEU A 180 35.46 -1.98 -52.93
N ALA A 181 34.99 -0.73 -52.96
CA ALA A 181 35.51 0.33 -52.09
C ALA A 181 35.30 0.01 -50.61
N LEU A 182 34.14 -0.56 -50.25
CA LEU A 182 33.86 -1.02 -48.87
C LEU A 182 34.74 -2.20 -48.44
N LEU A 183 34.97 -3.17 -49.34
CA LEU A 183 35.88 -4.29 -49.12
C LEU A 183 37.32 -3.82 -48.97
N MET A 184 37.79 -2.93 -49.85
CA MET A 184 39.12 -2.32 -49.73
C MET A 184 39.25 -1.53 -48.43
N LYS A 185 38.25 -0.74 -48.04
CA LYS A 185 38.25 -0.08 -46.73
C LYS A 185 38.37 -1.09 -45.59
N ARG A 186 37.68 -2.23 -45.66
CA ARG A 186 37.75 -3.29 -44.65
C ARG A 186 39.12 -3.96 -44.60
N VAL A 187 39.75 -4.21 -45.75
CA VAL A 187 41.07 -4.84 -45.88
C VAL A 187 42.21 -3.88 -45.50
N PHE A 188 42.12 -2.59 -45.86
CA PHE A 188 43.14 -1.59 -45.53
C PHE A 188 42.95 -0.97 -44.13
N SER A 189 41.78 -1.11 -43.50
CA SER A 189 41.52 -0.61 -42.13
C SER A 189 41.82 -1.63 -41.03
N THR A 190 42.38 -2.81 -41.34
CA THR A 190 42.95 -3.70 -40.33
C THR A 190 44.28 -3.14 -39.82
N LYS A 191 44.23 -2.05 -39.05
CA LYS A 191 45.29 -1.67 -38.10
C LYS A 191 44.85 -2.06 -36.70
N PRO A 192 45.78 -2.53 -35.85
CA PRO A 192 45.46 -3.11 -34.58
C PRO A 192 44.88 -2.08 -33.61
N GLU A 193 43.94 -2.60 -32.83
CA GLU A 193 43.29 -2.05 -31.66
C GLU A 193 44.30 -1.38 -30.71
N ASN A 194 44.32 -0.04 -30.67
CA ASN A 194 44.71 0.76 -29.51
C ASN A 194 44.43 2.25 -29.74
N LYS A 195 43.18 2.64 -29.52
CA LYS A 195 42.79 4.00 -29.10
C LYS A 195 41.41 3.93 -28.47
N LYS A 196 41.34 3.38 -27.25
CA LYS A 196 40.33 3.82 -26.30
C LYS A 196 40.62 5.30 -25.98
N GLN A 197 39.56 6.09 -25.86
CA GLN A 197 39.57 7.45 -25.29
C GLN A 197 40.03 8.60 -26.20
N LYS A 198 39.28 8.91 -27.27
CA LYS A 198 39.01 10.29 -27.78
C LYS A 198 38.22 10.21 -29.09
N ASP A 199 36.93 9.90 -29.00
CA ASP A 199 35.93 10.16 -30.05
C ASP A 199 34.55 9.87 -29.46
N LYS A 200 34.21 10.56 -28.36
CA LYS A 200 32.84 10.54 -27.82
C LYS A 200 31.94 11.63 -28.42
N ASP A 201 32.47 12.53 -29.24
CA ASP A 201 31.74 13.72 -29.71
C ASP A 201 31.61 13.84 -31.23
N LYS A 202 31.72 12.73 -31.97
CA LYS A 202 31.30 12.68 -33.38
C LYS A 202 30.25 11.61 -33.56
N GLU A 203 29.03 11.93 -33.13
CA GLU A 203 27.85 11.18 -33.55
C GLU A 203 27.82 11.18 -35.08
N SER A 204 28.12 10.03 -35.68
CA SER A 204 28.01 9.86 -37.12
C SER A 204 26.55 10.00 -37.48
N ILE A 205 26.20 11.09 -38.18
CA ILE A 205 24.85 11.38 -38.67
C ILE A 205 24.30 10.12 -39.34
N THR A 206 23.30 9.51 -38.70
CA THR A 206 22.67 8.30 -39.22
C THR A 206 21.42 8.71 -39.96
N ILE A 207 21.09 8.05 -41.07
CA ILE A 207 19.96 8.46 -41.93
C ILE A 207 18.61 8.43 -41.19
N GLY A 208 18.52 7.67 -40.09
CA GLY A 208 17.37 7.71 -39.18
C GLY A 208 17.04 9.12 -38.65
N ASP A 209 18.04 9.99 -38.51
CA ASP A 209 17.87 11.39 -38.10
C ASP A 209 17.27 12.25 -39.22
N LEU A 210 17.65 11.98 -40.47
CA LEU A 210 17.14 12.70 -41.66
C LEU A 210 15.71 12.29 -42.02
N PHE A 211 15.32 11.05 -41.71
CA PHE A 211 14.00 10.50 -42.02
C PHE A 211 13.04 10.45 -40.83
N LYS A 212 13.18 11.29 -39.79
CA LYS A 212 12.25 11.32 -38.61
C LYS A 212 11.89 9.92 -38.02
N ARG A 213 12.69 8.89 -38.31
CA ARG A 213 12.48 7.50 -37.87
C ARG A 213 13.24 7.19 -36.60
N ASN A 214 14.17 8.06 -36.22
CA ASN A 214 14.68 8.13 -34.87
C ASN A 214 13.64 8.87 -34.03
N SER A 215 12.88 8.11 -33.27
CA SER A 215 11.89 8.62 -32.32
C SER A 215 12.24 8.09 -30.93
N THR A 216 12.05 8.95 -29.94
CA THR A 216 11.97 8.55 -28.54
C THR A 216 10.54 8.07 -28.33
N ASP A 217 10.34 6.75 -28.44
CA ASP A 217 9.05 6.17 -28.10
C ASP A 217 9.00 6.04 -26.57
N ILE A 218 8.02 6.72 -25.95
CA ILE A 218 7.66 6.50 -24.55
C ILE A 218 6.73 5.29 -24.55
N ILE A 219 7.22 4.16 -24.06
CA ILE A 219 6.45 2.94 -23.94
C ILE A 219 6.06 2.78 -22.47
N SER A 220 4.77 2.88 -22.19
CA SER A 220 4.21 2.59 -20.88
C SER A 220 3.81 1.12 -20.83
N GLU A 221 4.55 0.29 -20.11
CA GLU A 221 4.16 -1.10 -19.83
C GLU A 221 3.88 -1.30 -18.35
N THR A 222 2.81 -2.02 -18.05
CA THR A 222 2.45 -2.38 -16.68
C THR A 222 3.08 -3.71 -16.29
N TRP A 223 4.04 -3.69 -15.37
CA TRP A 223 4.66 -4.89 -14.79
C TRP A 223 4.38 -4.94 -13.29
N MET A 224 3.94 -6.09 -12.76
CA MET A 224 3.85 -6.28 -11.32
C MET A 224 5.25 -6.45 -10.73
N VAL A 225 5.91 -5.33 -10.39
CA VAL A 225 7.21 -5.35 -9.73
C VAL A 225 7.02 -5.43 -8.21
N ASN A 226 7.74 -6.33 -7.55
CA ASN A 226 7.76 -6.39 -6.10
C ASN A 226 8.78 -5.39 -5.54
N ARG A 227 8.52 -4.09 -5.74
CA ARG A 227 9.35 -3.00 -5.21
C ARG A 227 8.87 -2.61 -3.81
N GLU A 228 9.80 -2.26 -2.93
CA GLU A 228 9.47 -1.64 -1.65
C GLU A 228 8.92 -0.23 -1.90
N VAL A 229 7.72 0.03 -1.38
CA VAL A 229 7.09 1.36 -1.41
C VAL A 229 7.80 2.23 -0.37
N GLY A 230 8.33 3.37 -0.80
CA GLY A 230 8.95 4.36 0.08
C GLY A 230 7.98 5.45 0.53
N THR A 231 8.50 6.41 1.30
CA THR A 231 7.73 7.56 1.82
C THR A 231 7.23 8.48 0.71
N ILE A 232 8.00 8.65 -0.37
CA ILE A 232 7.62 9.51 -1.50
C ILE A 232 6.45 8.87 -2.25
N GLU A 233 6.51 7.57 -2.52
CA GLU A 233 5.43 6.84 -3.17
C GLU A 233 4.14 6.88 -2.34
N LEU A 234 4.24 6.73 -1.01
CA LEU A 234 3.10 6.87 -0.10
C LEU A 234 2.52 8.30 -0.14
N HIS A 235 3.37 9.33 -0.07
CA HIS A 235 2.92 10.72 -0.13
C HIS A 235 2.18 11.02 -1.43
N ASN A 236 2.75 10.62 -2.57
CA ASN A 236 2.16 10.84 -3.88
C ASN A 236 0.82 10.11 -4.03
N ALA A 237 0.71 8.89 -3.52
CA ALA A 237 -0.55 8.14 -3.50
C ALA A 237 -1.63 8.89 -2.71
N LEU A 238 -1.31 9.30 -1.48
CA LEU A 238 -2.26 9.97 -0.58
C LEU A 238 -2.69 11.34 -1.11
N SER A 239 -1.74 12.11 -1.64
CA SER A 239 -2.00 13.39 -2.27
C SER A 239 -2.91 13.23 -3.49
N GLY A 240 -2.62 12.27 -4.37
CA GLY A 240 -3.46 11.99 -5.54
C GLY A 240 -4.85 11.45 -5.17
N PHE A 241 -4.94 10.63 -4.12
CA PHE A 241 -6.21 10.13 -3.60
C PHE A 241 -7.10 11.25 -3.05
N THR A 242 -6.49 12.23 -2.37
CA THR A 242 -7.20 13.36 -1.74
C THR A 242 -7.26 14.61 -2.59
N ASP A 243 -6.88 14.53 -3.87
CA ASP A 243 -7.05 15.62 -4.81
C ASP A 243 -8.55 15.89 -5.04
N LYS A 244 -8.91 17.18 -5.21
CA LYS A 244 -10.30 17.64 -5.41
C LYS A 244 -10.96 17.04 -6.63
N ASP A 245 -10.09 16.67 -7.56
CA ASP A 245 -10.35 16.10 -8.85
C ASP A 245 -10.58 14.58 -8.79
N THR A 246 -10.19 13.94 -7.67
CA THR A 246 -10.30 12.49 -7.41
C THR A 246 -11.39 12.18 -6.39
N LEU A 247 -11.53 13.00 -5.34
CA LEU A 247 -12.53 12.86 -4.28
C LEU A 247 -13.40 14.12 -4.20
N HIS A 248 -14.71 13.91 -4.14
CA HIS A 248 -15.65 14.99 -3.87
C HIS A 248 -15.46 15.57 -2.45
N HIS A 249 -15.55 16.90 -2.34
CA HIS A 249 -15.32 17.66 -1.09
C HIS A 249 -16.23 17.30 0.10
N ASP A 250 -17.41 16.73 -0.14
CA ASP A 250 -18.35 16.38 0.92
C ASP A 250 -17.97 15.07 1.64
N LEU A 251 -17.06 14.28 1.06
CA LEU A 251 -16.64 13.01 1.62
C LEU A 251 -15.63 13.25 2.75
N ARG A 252 -15.90 12.66 3.91
CA ARG A 252 -14.98 12.67 5.06
C ARG A 252 -14.71 11.25 5.52
N PHE A 253 -13.45 10.97 5.80
CA PHE A 253 -12.97 9.65 6.16
C PHE A 253 -12.37 9.65 7.57
N ILE A 254 -12.53 8.53 8.26
CA ILE A 254 -11.85 8.22 9.51
C ILE A 254 -11.00 6.98 9.27
N LEU A 255 -9.68 7.15 9.31
CA LEU A 255 -8.72 6.06 9.28
C LEU A 255 -8.44 5.58 10.71
N ILE A 256 -8.80 4.34 11.01
CA ILE A 256 -8.55 3.71 12.30
C ILE A 256 -7.34 2.80 12.16
N ILE A 257 -6.28 3.06 12.92
CA ILE A 257 -5.07 2.23 12.95
C ILE A 257 -5.07 1.43 14.25
N ASP A 258 -5.56 0.19 14.19
CA ASP A 258 -5.73 -0.68 15.35
C ASP A 258 -4.53 -1.62 15.56
N ASN A 259 -4.42 -2.16 16.77
CA ASN A 259 -3.40 -3.12 17.21
C ASN A 259 -1.95 -2.64 17.03
N LEU A 260 -1.71 -1.32 17.05
CA LEU A 260 -0.35 -0.76 17.02
C LEU A 260 0.48 -1.24 18.22
N ASP A 261 -0.16 -1.56 19.34
CA ASP A 261 0.48 -2.11 20.53
C ASP A 261 0.93 -3.58 20.36
N ARG A 262 0.54 -4.30 19.31
CA ARG A 262 0.83 -5.74 19.16
C ARG A 262 1.94 -6.09 18.18
N ILE A 263 2.62 -5.10 17.62
CA ILE A 263 3.69 -5.30 16.64
C ILE A 263 5.07 -5.01 17.24
N VAL A 264 6.12 -5.46 16.55
CA VAL A 264 7.50 -5.24 16.98
C VAL A 264 7.89 -3.75 16.96
N PRO A 265 8.79 -3.29 17.85
CA PRO A 265 9.11 -1.86 18.01
C PRO A 265 9.52 -1.13 16.73
N ASP A 266 10.32 -1.77 15.87
CA ASP A 266 10.76 -1.14 14.61
C ASP A 266 9.58 -0.87 13.66
N LYS A 267 8.58 -1.75 13.66
CA LYS A 267 7.35 -1.56 12.88
C LYS A 267 6.43 -0.51 13.49
N VAL A 268 6.42 -0.35 14.82
CA VAL A 268 5.75 0.77 15.48
C VAL A 268 6.37 2.09 15.00
N LYS A 269 7.70 2.22 15.00
CA LYS A 269 8.39 3.44 14.54
C LYS A 269 8.13 3.75 13.07
N GLU A 270 8.11 2.72 12.22
CA GLU A 270 7.78 2.84 10.80
C GLU A 270 6.35 3.38 10.60
N LEU A 271 5.35 2.73 11.20
CA LEU A 271 3.95 3.16 11.13
C LEU A 271 3.74 4.55 11.73
N TRP A 272 4.39 4.85 12.84
CA TRP A 272 4.30 6.15 13.50
C TRP A 272 4.73 7.29 12.58
N SER A 273 5.78 7.07 11.77
CA SER A 273 6.26 8.03 10.78
C SER A 273 5.29 8.14 9.59
N ASP A 274 4.75 7.02 9.13
CA ASP A 274 3.76 6.99 8.04
C ASP A 274 2.45 7.69 8.44
N MET A 275 2.05 7.58 9.70
CA MET A 275 0.86 8.22 10.26
C MET A 275 0.96 9.74 10.25
N GLU A 276 2.14 10.28 10.58
CA GLU A 276 2.42 11.71 10.48
C GLU A 276 2.27 12.19 9.02
N LEU A 277 2.81 11.43 8.08
CA LEU A 277 2.69 11.73 6.66
C LEU A 277 1.22 11.70 6.20
N ILE A 278 0.45 10.70 6.63
CA ILE A 278 -0.98 10.60 6.31
C ILE A 278 -1.72 11.82 6.85
N ALA A 279 -1.60 12.09 8.15
CA ALA A 279 -2.32 13.19 8.80
C ALA A 279 -1.94 14.57 8.24
N GLY A 280 -0.70 14.75 7.78
CA GLY A 280 -0.26 15.98 7.11
C GLY A 280 -0.79 16.10 5.68
N THR A 281 -0.71 15.03 4.90
CA THR A 281 -1.08 15.05 3.47
C THR A 281 -2.59 15.10 3.27
N THR A 282 -3.37 14.45 4.15
CA THR A 282 -4.81 14.20 3.95
C THR A 282 -5.73 14.98 4.89
N HIS A 283 -5.21 16.03 5.52
CA HIS A 283 -5.85 16.79 6.60
C HIS A 283 -7.26 17.34 6.32
N GLU A 284 -7.61 17.60 5.06
CA GLU A 284 -8.94 18.08 4.68
C GLU A 284 -9.99 16.95 4.69
N TYR A 285 -9.61 15.73 4.32
CA TYR A 285 -10.53 14.62 4.09
C TYR A 285 -10.47 13.57 5.19
N PHE A 286 -9.33 13.39 5.85
CA PHE A 286 -9.10 12.30 6.80
C PHE A 286 -8.92 12.81 8.23
N ARG A 287 -9.53 12.07 9.16
CA ARG A 287 -9.15 12.04 10.57
C ARG A 287 -8.56 10.68 10.90
N VAL A 288 -7.53 10.64 11.72
CA VAL A 288 -6.85 9.41 12.13
C VAL A 288 -7.18 9.12 13.59
N ILE A 289 -7.69 7.92 13.86
CA ILE A 289 -7.93 7.43 15.22
C ILE A 289 -6.96 6.30 15.51
N ILE A 290 -6.32 6.39 16.68
CA ILE A 290 -5.30 5.43 17.10
C ILE A 290 -5.72 4.87 18.45
N PRO A 291 -6.37 3.70 18.51
CA PRO A 291 -6.43 2.93 19.75
C PRO A 291 -5.06 2.37 20.10
N TYR A 292 -4.56 2.63 21.32
CA TYR A 292 -3.26 2.12 21.74
C TYR A 292 -3.17 1.87 23.25
N SER A 293 -2.23 1.02 23.65
CA SER A 293 -1.74 0.94 25.03
C SER A 293 -0.54 1.86 25.20
N ALA A 294 -0.67 2.92 26.01
CA ALA A 294 0.41 3.88 26.23
C ALA A 294 1.68 3.22 26.75
N ARG A 295 1.57 2.18 27.58
CA ARG A 295 2.72 1.43 28.10
C ARG A 295 3.51 0.75 26.98
N GLN A 296 2.82 0.06 26.08
CA GLN A 296 3.43 -0.80 25.05
C GLN A 296 3.93 0.01 23.84
N VAL A 297 3.20 1.05 23.46
CA VAL A 297 3.65 1.98 22.42
C VAL A 297 4.81 2.84 22.93
N ALA A 298 4.76 3.36 24.16
CA ALA A 298 5.87 4.14 24.70
C ALA A 298 7.16 3.30 24.82
N SER A 299 7.08 2.05 25.25
CA SER A 299 8.26 1.17 25.30
C SER A 299 8.86 0.92 23.91
N SER A 300 8.04 0.98 22.85
CA SER A 300 8.50 0.81 21.47
C SER A 300 9.12 2.07 20.88
N LEU A 301 8.69 3.24 21.36
CA LEU A 301 9.17 4.57 20.92
C LEU A 301 10.31 5.11 21.78
N ASP A 302 10.68 4.43 22.86
CA ASP A 302 11.75 4.85 23.75
C ASP A 302 13.10 4.91 23.01
N MET A 303 13.82 6.01 23.20
CA MET A 303 15.15 6.25 22.65
C MET A 303 16.09 6.77 23.75
N GLU A 304 17.40 6.60 23.57
CA GLU A 304 18.37 7.09 24.54
C GLU A 304 18.18 8.60 24.80
N GLY A 305 17.81 8.95 26.03
CA GLY A 305 17.62 10.33 26.47
C GLY A 305 16.21 10.92 26.28
N HIS A 306 15.27 10.22 25.64
CA HIS A 306 13.90 10.71 25.42
C HIS A 306 12.84 9.66 25.73
N SER A 307 11.84 10.03 26.53
CA SER A 307 10.75 9.12 26.89
C SER A 307 9.80 8.89 25.72
N GLY A 308 9.47 7.63 25.44
CA GLY A 308 8.43 7.25 24.48
C GLY A 308 7.08 7.93 24.72
N ARG A 309 6.75 8.28 25.97
CA ARG A 309 5.52 9.01 26.30
C ARG A 309 5.53 10.45 25.79
N GLU A 310 6.70 11.09 25.75
CA GLU A 310 6.86 12.45 25.22
C GLU A 310 6.67 12.45 23.69
N PHE A 311 7.16 11.41 23.01
CA PHE A 311 6.88 11.20 21.59
C PHE A 311 5.39 11.03 21.30
N ILE A 312 4.66 10.30 22.15
CA ILE A 312 3.20 10.16 22.04
C ILE A 312 2.52 11.53 22.22
N ALA A 313 2.82 12.24 23.31
CA ALA A 313 2.19 13.52 23.64
C ALA A 313 2.42 14.60 22.57
N LYS A 314 3.59 14.61 21.93
CA LYS A 314 3.90 15.56 20.85
C LYS A 314 3.09 15.31 19.57
N ARG A 315 2.69 14.07 19.30
CA ARG A 315 2.05 13.66 18.04
C ARG A 315 0.56 13.43 18.14
N ILE A 316 0.08 13.05 19.32
CA ILE A 316 -1.33 12.85 19.63
C ILE A 316 -1.73 13.93 20.64
N PRO A 317 -2.14 15.13 20.18
CA PRO A 317 -2.46 16.24 21.07
C PRO A 317 -3.75 16.00 21.86
N VAL A 318 -4.68 15.21 21.29
CA VAL A 318 -5.94 14.86 21.92
C VAL A 318 -6.01 13.36 22.15
N THR A 319 -6.03 12.97 23.42
CA THR A 319 -6.13 11.57 23.85
C THR A 319 -7.35 11.41 24.75
N PHE A 320 -8.22 10.47 24.37
CA PHE A 320 -9.28 9.96 25.22
C PHE A 320 -8.79 8.72 25.93
N SER A 321 -9.09 8.59 27.22
CA SER A 321 -8.75 7.39 27.98
C SER A 321 -9.97 6.50 28.16
N VAL A 322 -9.80 5.18 27.98
CA VAL A 322 -10.83 4.20 28.32
C VAL A 322 -11.02 4.22 29.85
N PRO A 323 -12.22 4.54 30.35
CA PRO A 323 -12.48 4.59 31.77
C PRO A 323 -12.27 3.19 32.38
N PRO A 324 -11.56 3.08 33.51
CA PRO A 324 -11.47 1.80 34.21
C PRO A 324 -12.86 1.40 34.71
N LEU A 325 -13.16 0.11 34.64
CA LEU A 325 -14.38 -0.42 35.26
C LEU A 325 -14.25 -0.33 36.78
N ILE A 326 -14.91 0.67 37.37
CA ILE A 326 -14.97 0.83 38.84
C ILE A 326 -15.71 -0.37 39.42
N THR A 327 -15.31 -0.81 40.61
CA THR A 327 -15.74 -2.09 41.21
C THR A 327 -17.26 -2.28 41.31
N ALA A 328 -18.05 -1.21 41.31
CA ALA A 328 -19.52 -1.28 41.35
C ALA A 328 -20.15 -1.59 39.98
N GLY A 329 -19.66 -1.04 38.86
CA GLY A 329 -20.35 -1.12 37.57
C GLY A 329 -20.08 -2.39 36.75
N TRP A 330 -19.02 -3.15 37.07
CA TRP A 330 -18.71 -4.39 36.34
C TRP A 330 -19.49 -5.60 36.83
N GLN A 331 -20.00 -5.56 38.06
CA GLN A 331 -20.75 -6.66 38.68
C GLN A 331 -22.06 -6.90 37.93
N ASP A 332 -22.78 -5.85 37.59
CA ASP A 332 -24.04 -5.96 36.84
C ASP A 332 -23.81 -6.37 35.38
N ALA A 333 -22.74 -5.90 34.77
CA ALA A 333 -22.30 -6.38 33.47
C ALA A 333 -21.96 -7.89 33.52
N PHE A 334 -21.28 -8.34 34.58
CA PHE A 334 -20.96 -9.75 34.80
C PHE A 334 -22.21 -10.60 35.00
N LYS A 335 -23.17 -10.17 35.83
CA LYS A 335 -24.47 -10.85 36.00
C LYS A 335 -25.22 -10.98 34.67
N THR A 336 -25.19 -9.93 33.86
CA THR A 336 -25.81 -9.94 32.53
C THR A 336 -25.12 -10.98 31.63
N MET A 337 -23.79 -10.97 31.54
CA MET A 337 -23.03 -11.97 30.77
C MET A 337 -23.26 -13.40 31.30
N TRP A 338 -23.35 -13.57 32.62
CA TRP A 338 -23.62 -14.84 33.28
C TRP A 338 -24.99 -15.40 32.89
N SER A 339 -26.05 -14.60 33.01
CA SER A 339 -27.42 -15.01 32.66
C SER A 339 -27.57 -15.42 31.20
N GLN A 340 -26.76 -14.84 30.31
CA GLN A 340 -26.76 -15.14 28.88
C GLN A 340 -26.07 -16.47 28.53
N THR A 341 -25.18 -16.97 29.40
CA THR A 341 -24.31 -18.13 29.14
C THR A 341 -24.65 -19.31 30.06
N VAL A 342 -24.74 -19.08 31.37
CA VAL A 342 -24.82 -20.11 32.43
C VAL A 342 -26.26 -20.28 32.94
N SER A 343 -27.24 -20.17 32.06
CA SER A 343 -28.69 -20.03 32.37
C SER A 343 -29.28 -21.03 33.37
N ASP A 344 -28.62 -22.15 33.63
CA ASP A 344 -29.08 -23.24 34.50
C ASP A 344 -28.47 -23.18 35.93
N SER A 345 -27.70 -22.13 36.26
CA SER A 345 -27.02 -21.96 37.56
C SER A 345 -27.71 -20.97 38.49
N ASP A 346 -27.57 -21.19 39.80
CA ASP A 346 -28.18 -20.36 40.86
C ASP A 346 -27.57 -18.94 40.90
N GLU A 347 -28.41 -17.95 41.20
CA GLU A 347 -28.00 -16.55 41.39
C GLU A 347 -27.00 -16.41 42.54
N ALA A 348 -27.09 -17.33 43.53
CA ALA A 348 -26.11 -17.45 44.61
C ALA A 348 -24.69 -17.71 44.07
N SER A 349 -24.54 -18.62 43.10
CA SER A 349 -23.24 -18.96 42.51
C SER A 349 -22.64 -17.79 41.73
N CYS A 350 -23.47 -17.03 41.01
CA CYS A 350 -23.02 -15.80 40.33
C CYS A 350 -22.45 -14.78 41.33
N THR A 351 -23.15 -14.61 42.47
CA THR A 351 -22.75 -13.67 43.53
C THR A 351 -21.45 -14.10 44.21
N GLU A 352 -21.28 -15.40 44.51
CA GLU A 352 -20.03 -15.93 45.07
C GLU A 352 -18.84 -15.71 44.14
N VAL A 353 -19.00 -15.94 42.84
CA VAL A 353 -17.94 -15.69 41.85
C VAL A 353 -17.56 -14.21 41.80
N ILE A 354 -18.53 -13.30 41.84
CA ILE A 354 -18.27 -11.86 41.89
C ILE A 354 -17.41 -11.51 43.13
N GLN A 355 -17.75 -12.04 44.30
CA GLN A 355 -17.00 -11.83 45.54
C GLN A 355 -15.58 -12.42 45.46
N LEU A 356 -15.43 -13.59 44.84
CA LEU A 356 -14.12 -14.21 44.62
C LEU A 356 -13.24 -13.35 43.72
N VAL A 357 -13.76 -12.88 42.59
CA VAL A 357 -13.02 -12.00 41.66
C VAL A 357 -12.63 -10.68 42.31
N GLU A 358 -13.48 -10.13 43.18
CA GLU A 358 -13.18 -8.89 43.91
C GLU A 358 -12.03 -9.07 44.92
N ARG A 359 -12.03 -10.22 45.62
CA ARG A 359 -11.06 -10.54 46.68
C ARG A 359 -9.75 -11.13 46.16
N TRP A 360 -9.81 -11.94 45.11
CA TRP A 360 -8.69 -12.65 44.51
C TRP A 360 -8.45 -12.13 43.10
N ARG A 361 -7.71 -11.01 43.01
CA ARG A 361 -7.23 -10.47 41.74
C ARG A 361 -5.86 -11.05 41.41
N PRO A 362 -5.72 -11.86 40.34
CA PRO A 362 -4.41 -12.38 39.93
C PRO A 362 -3.45 -11.24 39.62
N GLN A 363 -2.17 -11.37 39.96
CA GLN A 363 -1.15 -10.35 39.64
C GLN A 363 -1.08 -10.05 38.13
N GLN A 364 -1.40 -11.04 37.29
CA GLN A 364 -1.43 -10.92 35.83
C GLN A 364 -2.61 -10.08 35.31
N TYR A 365 -3.66 -9.92 36.11
CA TYR A 365 -4.85 -9.13 35.80
C TYR A 365 -5.08 -8.06 36.88
N PRO A 366 -4.24 -7.01 36.93
CA PRO A 366 -4.35 -5.98 37.96
C PRO A 366 -5.65 -5.15 37.86
N ARG A 367 -6.34 -5.20 36.72
CA ARG A 367 -7.59 -4.47 36.46
C ARG A 367 -8.65 -5.41 35.88
N ILE A 368 -9.89 -5.19 36.30
CA ILE A 368 -11.05 -5.84 35.70
C ILE A 368 -11.28 -5.24 34.31
N THR A 369 -11.42 -6.11 33.31
CA THR A 369 -11.64 -5.74 31.92
C THR A 369 -12.82 -6.51 31.35
N PRO A 370 -13.57 -5.95 30.37
CA PRO A 370 -14.65 -6.67 29.71
C PRO A 370 -14.23 -8.05 29.18
N ARG A 371 -13.02 -8.15 28.59
CA ARG A 371 -12.44 -9.40 28.10
C ARG A 371 -12.26 -10.44 29.21
N LEU A 372 -11.72 -10.01 30.35
CA LEU A 372 -11.54 -10.90 31.50
C LEU A 372 -12.89 -11.45 31.98
N LEU A 373 -13.91 -10.60 32.08
CA LEU A 373 -15.25 -11.01 32.50
C LEU A 373 -15.87 -12.03 31.55
N LYS A 374 -15.82 -11.78 30.24
CA LYS A 374 -16.30 -12.72 29.21
C LYS A 374 -15.58 -14.06 29.30
N LYS A 375 -14.25 -14.04 29.45
CA LYS A 375 -13.43 -15.25 29.61
C LYS A 375 -13.84 -16.03 30.85
N LEU A 376 -13.95 -15.36 32.01
CA LEU A 376 -14.34 -16.01 33.27
C LEU A 376 -15.71 -16.69 33.16
N VAL A 377 -16.72 -16.00 32.61
CA VAL A 377 -18.05 -16.59 32.41
C VAL A 377 -17.98 -17.84 31.52
N ASN A 378 -17.20 -17.79 30.43
CA ASN A 378 -17.00 -18.93 29.55
C ASN A 378 -16.28 -20.09 30.25
N ASP A 379 -15.17 -19.81 30.93
CA ASP A 379 -14.37 -20.82 31.65
C ASP A 379 -15.24 -21.54 32.69
N ILE A 380 -16.08 -20.79 33.43
CA ILE A 380 -17.05 -21.33 34.39
C ILE A 380 -18.08 -22.22 33.73
N TYR A 381 -18.66 -21.78 32.62
CA TYR A 381 -19.65 -22.58 31.91
C TYR A 381 -19.05 -23.87 31.35
N ILE A 382 -17.87 -23.81 30.73
CA ILE A 382 -17.19 -24.98 30.19
C ILE A 382 -16.80 -25.96 31.30
N LEU A 383 -16.37 -25.47 32.46
CA LEU A 383 -16.06 -26.32 33.59
C LEU A 383 -17.31 -26.99 34.17
N ASN A 384 -18.43 -26.27 34.26
CA ASN A 384 -19.71 -26.88 34.63
C ASN A 384 -20.15 -28.00 33.68
N LEU A 385 -19.79 -27.93 32.40
CA LEU A 385 -20.09 -28.98 31.42
C LEU A 385 -19.13 -30.18 31.48
N THR A 386 -17.92 -29.99 31.98
CA THR A 386 -16.87 -31.04 32.00
C THR A 386 -16.73 -31.75 33.35
N VAL A 387 -17.24 -31.17 34.44
CA VAL A 387 -17.22 -31.80 35.78
C VAL A 387 -18.34 -32.85 35.89
N PRO A 388 -18.05 -34.08 36.38
CA PRO A 388 -19.06 -35.13 36.54
C PRO A 388 -20.20 -34.73 37.48
N VAL A 389 -21.44 -35.06 37.08
CA VAL A 389 -22.63 -34.93 37.92
C VAL A 389 -22.64 -36.04 38.99
N GLY A 390 -22.72 -35.69 40.28
CA GLY A 390 -22.76 -36.63 41.41
C GLY A 390 -21.50 -36.76 42.28
N SER A 391 -20.51 -35.88 42.17
CA SER A 391 -19.37 -35.85 43.11
C SER A 391 -19.71 -35.07 44.40
N PRO A 392 -19.21 -35.47 45.58
CA PRO A 392 -19.47 -34.78 46.85
C PRO A 392 -18.92 -33.33 46.91
N GLU A 393 -18.15 -32.92 45.91
CA GLU A 393 -17.62 -31.56 45.72
C GLU A 393 -18.54 -30.67 44.85
N GLU A 394 -19.75 -31.16 44.54
CA GLU A 394 -20.82 -30.48 43.80
C GLU A 394 -21.09 -29.01 44.20
N PRO A 395 -21.10 -28.64 45.50
CA PRO A 395 -21.34 -27.26 45.92
C PRO A 395 -20.16 -26.33 45.62
N SER A 396 -18.96 -26.86 45.43
CA SER A 396 -17.70 -26.12 45.30
C SER A 396 -17.23 -25.96 43.84
N ARG A 397 -18.07 -26.35 42.86
CA ARG A 397 -17.75 -26.36 41.42
C ARG A 397 -17.23 -25.03 40.87
N PHE A 398 -17.64 -23.91 41.46
CA PHE A 398 -17.29 -22.56 41.04
C PHE A 398 -15.94 -22.06 41.60
N VAL A 399 -15.37 -22.77 42.58
CA VAL A 399 -14.15 -22.35 43.30
C VAL A 399 -12.87 -22.70 42.54
N LEU A 400 -12.92 -23.61 41.56
CA LEU A 400 -11.74 -24.08 40.82
C LEU A 400 -11.20 -23.11 39.74
N ILE A 401 -11.77 -21.91 39.60
CA ILE A 401 -11.46 -20.97 38.49
C ILE A 401 -10.85 -19.65 38.99
N ALA A 402 -10.65 -19.52 40.30
CA ALA A 402 -10.11 -18.30 40.90
C ALA A 402 -8.61 -18.40 41.27
N LEU A 403 -7.85 -19.35 40.70
CA LEU A 403 -6.39 -19.46 40.87
C LEU A 403 -5.63 -19.28 39.55
#